data_AF-A0A2E3DDS1-F1
#
_entry.id   AF-A0A2E3DDS1-F1
#
_cell.length_a   1.000
_cell.length_b   1.000
_cell.length_c   1.000
_cell.angle_alpha   90.00
_cell.angle_beta   90.00
_cell.angle_gamma   90.00
#
_symmetry.space_group_name_H-M   'P 1'
#
loop_
_entity.id
_entity.type
_entity.pdbx_description
1 polymer ?
#
loop_
_entity_poly.entity_id
_entity_poly.type
_entity_poly.pdbx_seq_one_letter_code
_entity_poly.pdbx_strand_id
1 'polypeptide(L)'
;MTNSPSYQQELVYKYTEMLCQALINDYVSSCVRQFERNILTAESKWDVEYNTKRIEEMKENPDYDFVIESGRKYLKIVMVNNQRSVHAFVDKKTGKLYKPAGWKSPAKHVRGQLLDSASREHILERCDWAGGYLYMR
;
A
#
# COMPACT_ATOMS: atom_id res chain seq x y z
N MET A 1 27.46 -1.97 15.94
CA MET A 1 26.43 -2.53 16.85
C MET A 1 25.48 -3.35 16.01
N THR A 2 25.61 -4.68 16.00
CA THR A 2 24.74 -5.56 15.21
C THR A 2 23.43 -5.73 15.97
N ASN A 3 22.34 -5.18 15.43
CA ASN A 3 21.00 -5.38 15.97
C ASN A 3 20.67 -6.88 16.03
N SER A 4 20.01 -7.31 17.11
CA SER A 4 19.60 -8.70 17.25
C SER A 4 18.61 -9.08 16.13
N PRO A 5 18.55 -10.36 15.71
CA PRO A 5 17.60 -10.81 14.70
C PRO A 5 16.12 -10.51 15.01
N SER A 6 15.77 -10.26 16.28
CA SER A 6 14.42 -9.84 16.70
C SER A 6 14.13 -8.39 16.28
N TYR A 7 15.06 -7.47 16.61
CA TYR A 7 14.89 -6.05 16.34
C TYR A 7 14.78 -5.74 14.84
N GLN A 8 15.57 -6.41 13.99
CA GLN A 8 15.45 -6.22 12.55
C GLN A 8 14.09 -6.67 12.02
N GLN A 9 13.54 -7.77 12.54
CA GLN A 9 12.21 -8.24 12.13
C GLN A 9 11.11 -7.29 12.59
N GLU A 10 11.24 -6.70 13.78
CA GLU A 10 10.34 -5.65 14.28
C GLU A 10 10.38 -4.41 13.39
N LEU A 11 11.56 -3.97 12.95
CA LEU A 11 11.69 -2.88 11.99
C LEU A 11 11.07 -3.20 10.64
N VAL A 12 11.31 -4.41 10.11
CA VAL A 12 10.68 -4.85 8.85
C VAL A 12 9.16 -4.81 8.98
N TYR A 13 8.61 -5.28 10.09
CA TYR A 13 7.16 -5.23 10.33
C TYR A 13 6.66 -3.78 10.37
N LYS A 14 7.30 -2.91 11.18
CA LYS A 14 6.97 -1.48 11.27
C LYS A 14 7.00 -0.79 9.91
N TYR A 15 8.03 -1.03 9.11
CA TYR A 15 8.13 -0.40 7.78
C TYR A 15 7.13 -0.99 6.77
N THR A 16 6.71 -2.24 6.98
CA THR A 16 5.61 -2.83 6.21
C THR A 16 4.27 -2.19 6.60
N GLU A 17 4.03 -1.89 7.88
CA GLU A 17 2.84 -1.14 8.33
C GLU A 17 2.81 0.26 7.76
N MET A 18 3.95 0.96 7.75
CA MET A 18 4.07 2.28 7.11
C MET A 18 3.74 2.20 5.62
N LEU A 19 4.16 1.15 4.92
CA LEU A 19 3.82 0.93 3.52
C LEU A 19 2.32 0.66 3.35
N CYS A 20 1.70 -0.16 4.19
CA CYS A 20 0.24 -0.36 4.17
C CYS A 20 -0.50 0.97 4.33
N GLN A 21 -0.10 1.81 5.29
CA GLN A 21 -0.71 3.12 5.49
C GLN A 21 -0.52 4.04 4.27
N ALA A 22 0.67 4.05 3.67
CA ALA A 22 0.93 4.84 2.46
C ALA A 22 0.05 4.39 1.28
N LEU A 23 -0.17 3.08 1.12
CA LEU A 23 -1.06 2.53 0.09
C LEU A 23 -2.53 2.93 0.32
N ILE A 24 -3.00 2.92 1.58
CA ILE A 24 -4.35 3.43 1.92
C ILE A 24 -4.44 4.92 1.60
N ASN A 25 -3.44 5.72 1.99
CA ASN A 25 -3.43 7.16 1.75
C ASN A 25 -3.45 7.49 0.26
N ASP A 26 -2.69 6.77 -0.58
CA ASP A 26 -2.70 6.94 -2.03
C ASP A 26 -4.06 6.55 -2.62
N TYR A 27 -4.67 5.45 -2.17
CA TYR A 27 -6.02 5.05 -2.57
C TYR A 27 -7.06 6.14 -2.29
N VAL A 28 -7.12 6.61 -1.04
CA VAL A 28 -8.03 7.68 -0.62
C VAL A 28 -7.79 8.93 -1.46
N SER A 29 -6.54 9.33 -1.64
CA SER A 29 -6.18 10.50 -2.46
C SER A 29 -6.58 10.32 -3.93
N SER A 30 -6.48 9.12 -4.49
CA SER A 30 -6.93 8.80 -5.84
C SER A 30 -8.45 8.97 -5.98
N CYS A 31 -9.23 8.42 -5.05
CA CYS A 31 -10.69 8.54 -5.03
C CYS A 31 -11.14 10.00 -4.84
N VAL A 32 -10.55 10.71 -3.86
CA VAL A 32 -10.88 12.11 -3.59
C VAL A 32 -10.63 12.98 -4.82
N ARG A 33 -9.46 12.84 -5.48
CA ARG A 33 -9.16 13.57 -6.73
C ARG A 33 -10.19 13.31 -7.84
N GLN A 34 -10.74 12.10 -7.91
CA GLN A 34 -11.79 11.80 -8.89
C GLN A 34 -13.11 12.49 -8.55
N PHE A 35 -13.54 12.44 -7.28
CA PHE A 35 -14.76 13.11 -6.84
C PHE A 35 -14.66 14.64 -6.95
N GLU A 36 -13.51 15.22 -6.63
CA GLU A 36 -13.24 16.65 -6.83
C GLU A 36 -13.37 17.05 -8.30
N ARG A 37 -12.83 16.24 -9.23
CA ARG A 37 -13.02 16.48 -10.67
C ARG A 37 -14.50 16.41 -11.08
N ASN A 38 -15.25 15.45 -10.56
CA ASN A 38 -16.67 15.32 -10.85
C ASN A 38 -17.47 16.54 -10.34
N ILE A 39 -17.09 17.10 -9.19
CA ILE A 39 -17.71 18.33 -8.66
C ILE A 39 -17.46 19.52 -9.60
N LEU A 40 -16.25 19.65 -10.16
CA LEU A 40 -15.92 20.74 -11.08
C LEU A 40 -16.76 20.72 -12.37
N THR A 41 -17.19 19.54 -12.81
CA THR A 41 -18.00 19.36 -14.01
C THR A 41 -19.46 19.04 -13.72
N ALA A 42 -19.90 19.19 -12.47
CA ALA A 42 -21.26 18.86 -12.05
C ALA A 42 -22.28 19.84 -12.64
N GLU A 43 -23.34 19.31 -13.25
CA GLU A 43 -24.43 20.12 -13.83
C GLU A 43 -25.61 20.29 -12.85
N SER A 44 -25.59 19.55 -11.73
CA SER A 44 -26.65 19.60 -10.73
C SER A 44 -26.11 19.76 -9.30
N LYS A 45 -26.93 20.40 -8.46
CA LYS A 45 -26.66 20.48 -7.01
C LYS A 45 -26.56 19.10 -6.37
N TRP A 46 -27.37 18.14 -6.83
CA TRP A 46 -27.35 16.77 -6.34
C TRP A 46 -26.00 16.09 -6.59
N ASP A 47 -25.40 16.28 -7.77
CA ASP A 47 -24.08 15.73 -8.08
C ASP A 47 -23.01 16.30 -7.16
N VAL A 48 -23.04 17.60 -6.90
CA VAL A 48 -22.10 18.24 -5.96
C VAL A 48 -22.24 17.63 -4.56
N GLU A 49 -23.48 17.49 -4.06
CA GLU A 49 -23.76 16.92 -2.74
C GLU A 49 -23.34 15.45 -2.65
N TYR A 50 -23.64 14.65 -3.67
CA TYR A 50 -23.25 13.24 -3.74
C TYR A 50 -21.72 13.08 -3.70
N ASN A 51 -20.98 13.78 -4.57
CA ASN A 51 -19.53 13.67 -4.63
C ASN A 51 -18.87 14.22 -3.34
N THR A 52 -19.43 15.28 -2.74
CA THR A 52 -18.93 15.82 -1.45
C THR A 52 -19.08 14.79 -0.34
N LYS A 53 -20.25 14.15 -0.23
CA LYS A 53 -20.48 13.07 0.75
C LYS A 53 -19.52 11.90 0.54
N ARG A 54 -19.29 11.49 -0.71
CA ARG A 54 -18.33 10.42 -1.04
C ARG A 54 -16.90 10.77 -0.61
N ILE A 55 -16.47 12.03 -0.70
CA ILE A 55 -15.16 12.48 -0.22
C ILE A 55 -15.03 12.28 1.30
N GLU A 56 -16.05 12.66 2.07
CA GLU A 56 -16.08 12.49 3.53
C GLU A 56 -16.03 11.00 3.89
N GLU A 57 -16.90 10.19 3.27
CA GLU A 57 -16.92 8.74 3.48
C GLU A 57 -15.57 8.07 3.18
N MET A 58 -14.88 8.45 2.10
CA MET A 58 -13.57 7.88 1.76
C MET A 58 -12.46 8.27 2.75
N LYS A 59 -12.54 9.47 3.34
CA LYS A 59 -11.57 9.93 4.34
C LYS A 59 -11.77 9.24 5.69
N GLU A 60 -13.00 8.94 6.05
CA GLU A 60 -13.34 8.30 7.32
C GLU A 60 -13.29 6.77 7.26
N ASN A 61 -13.80 6.18 6.18
CA ASN A 61 -13.96 4.73 6.02
C ASN A 61 -13.73 4.31 4.56
N PRO A 62 -12.45 4.22 4.12
CA PRO A 62 -12.14 3.72 2.78
C PRO A 62 -12.63 2.28 2.61
N ASP A 63 -13.12 1.97 1.41
CA ASP A 63 -13.61 0.65 1.05
C ASP A 63 -12.48 -0.35 0.74
N TYR A 64 -11.23 0.11 0.78
CA TYR A 64 -10.02 -0.70 0.59
C TYR A 64 -9.13 -0.63 1.83
N ASP A 65 -8.52 -1.76 2.18
CA ASP A 65 -7.54 -1.88 3.25
C ASP A 65 -6.32 -2.69 2.79
N PHE A 66 -5.19 -2.51 3.47
CA PHE A 66 -3.94 -3.21 3.23
C PHE A 66 -3.44 -3.86 4.52
N VAL A 67 -3.66 -5.17 4.64
CA VAL A 67 -3.34 -5.92 5.86
C VAL A 67 -2.09 -6.77 5.69
N ILE A 68 -1.37 -6.98 6.80
CA ILE A 68 -0.19 -7.85 6.83
C ILE A 68 -0.61 -9.26 7.25
N GLU A 69 -0.40 -10.23 6.36
CA GLU A 69 -0.41 -11.65 6.69
C GLU A 69 1.03 -12.16 6.89
N SER A 70 1.39 -12.53 8.12
CA SER A 70 2.73 -13.03 8.45
C SER A 70 2.90 -14.50 8.10
N GLY A 71 3.87 -14.83 7.25
CA GLY A 71 4.30 -16.19 6.95
C GLY A 71 5.65 -16.56 7.58
N ARG A 72 6.16 -17.75 7.22
CA ARG A 72 7.46 -18.24 7.71
C ARG A 72 8.63 -17.34 7.29
N LYS A 73 8.69 -17.00 6.00
CA LYS A 73 9.79 -16.18 5.42
C LYS A 73 9.37 -14.75 5.09
N TYR A 74 8.13 -14.56 4.68
CA TYR A 74 7.64 -13.28 4.16
C TYR A 74 6.51 -12.72 5.01
N LEU A 75 6.46 -11.40 5.14
CA LEU A 75 5.22 -10.67 5.37
C LEU A 75 4.54 -10.50 4.02
N LYS A 76 3.25 -10.79 3.94
CA LYS A 76 2.44 -10.64 2.73
C LYS A 76 1.48 -9.49 2.94
N ILE A 77 1.57 -8.46 2.09
CA ILE A 77 0.62 -7.36 2.07
C ILE A 77 -0.57 -7.80 1.23
N VAL A 78 -1.75 -7.86 1.83
CA VAL A 78 -3.00 -8.24 1.19
C VAL A 78 -3.89 -7.02 1.09
N MET A 79 -4.27 -6.69 -0.13
CA MET A 79 -5.28 -5.70 -0.43
C MET A 79 -6.67 -6.33 -0.27
N VAL A 80 -7.51 -5.70 0.54
CA VAL A 80 -8.82 -6.21 0.95
C VAL A 80 -9.89 -5.21 0.56
N ASN A 81 -10.90 -5.69 -0.17
CA ASN A 81 -12.17 -5.03 -0.41
C ASN A 81 -13.26 -6.12 -0.39
N ASN A 82 -14.19 -6.13 -1.35
CA ASN A 82 -15.08 -7.28 -1.59
C ASN A 82 -14.35 -8.57 -2.02
N GLN A 83 -13.06 -8.47 -2.32
CA GLN A 83 -12.16 -9.55 -2.70
C GLN A 83 -10.82 -9.38 -1.95
N ARG A 84 -9.93 -10.38 -2.10
CA ARG A 84 -8.59 -10.35 -1.53
C ARG A 84 -7.58 -10.58 -2.62
N SER A 85 -6.58 -9.72 -2.72
CA SER A 85 -5.45 -9.89 -3.65
C SER A 85 -4.13 -9.61 -2.95
N VAL A 86 -3.06 -10.28 -3.39
CA VAL A 86 -1.74 -10.00 -2.84
C VAL A 86 -1.19 -8.77 -3.53
N HIS A 87 -0.83 -7.76 -2.75
CA HIS A 87 -0.21 -6.54 -3.25
C HIS A 87 1.31 -6.69 -3.33
N ALA A 88 1.97 -7.15 -2.24
CA ALA A 88 3.41 -7.33 -2.18
C ALA A 88 3.85 -8.38 -1.16
N PHE A 89 5.12 -8.78 -1.24
CA PHE A 89 5.79 -9.59 -0.23
C PHE A 89 7.03 -8.87 0.29
N VAL A 90 7.30 -8.97 1.59
CA VAL A 90 8.50 -8.43 2.25
C VAL A 90 9.22 -9.56 2.96
N ASP A 91 10.50 -9.78 2.68
CA ASP A 91 11.29 -10.76 3.41
C ASP A 91 11.53 -10.30 4.85
N LYS A 92 11.07 -11.09 5.83
CA LYS A 92 11.07 -10.74 7.25
C LYS A 92 12.44 -10.41 7.81
N LYS A 93 13.49 -11.04 7.27
CA LYS A 93 14.86 -10.88 7.77
C LYS A 93 15.58 -9.75 7.08
N THR A 94 15.36 -9.63 5.77
CA THR A 94 16.19 -8.75 4.93
C THR A 94 15.51 -7.44 4.56
N GLY A 95 14.20 -7.28 4.77
CA GLY A 95 13.44 -6.09 4.37
C GLY A 95 13.23 -5.94 2.87
N LYS A 96 13.68 -6.92 2.07
CA LYS A 96 13.54 -6.88 0.60
C LYS A 96 12.06 -6.97 0.22
N LEU A 97 11.62 -6.01 -0.58
CA LEU A 97 10.28 -5.92 -1.13
C LEU A 97 10.24 -6.65 -2.49
N TYR A 98 9.16 -7.38 -2.74
CA TYR A 98 8.95 -8.15 -3.95
C TYR A 98 7.54 -7.98 -4.47
N LYS A 99 7.41 -7.96 -5.80
CA LYS A 99 6.13 -8.10 -6.50
C LYS A 99 5.58 -9.53 -6.28
N PRO A 100 4.26 -9.75 -6.16
CA PRO A 100 3.69 -11.08 -6.18
C PRO A 100 3.89 -11.79 -7.52
N ALA A 101 4.14 -13.10 -7.49
CA ALA A 101 3.99 -14.00 -8.65
C ALA A 101 2.74 -14.89 -8.53
N GLY A 102 2.09 -14.86 -7.37
CA GLY A 102 0.85 -15.56 -7.05
C GLY A 102 0.53 -15.38 -5.57
N TRP A 103 -0.50 -16.08 -5.10
CA TRP A 103 -0.96 -15.95 -3.71
C TRP A 103 0.08 -16.39 -2.67
N LYS A 104 0.90 -17.40 -3.01
CA LYS A 104 1.80 -18.06 -2.07
C LYS A 104 3.26 -17.60 -2.18
N SER A 105 3.63 -16.89 -3.24
CA SER A 105 5.04 -16.65 -3.55
C SER A 105 5.31 -15.33 -4.26
N PRO A 106 6.44 -14.66 -3.93
CA PRO A 106 6.92 -13.50 -4.67
C PRO A 106 7.51 -13.87 -6.03
N ALA A 107 7.65 -12.85 -6.88
CA ALA A 107 8.51 -12.87 -8.05
C ALA A 107 9.99 -12.93 -7.64
N LYS A 108 10.85 -13.35 -8.58
CA LYS A 108 12.27 -13.60 -8.33
C LYS A 108 13.06 -12.35 -7.95
N HIS A 109 12.78 -11.23 -8.62
CA HIS A 109 13.57 -10.02 -8.52
C HIS A 109 13.09 -9.12 -7.38
N VAL A 110 14.02 -8.46 -6.70
CA VAL A 110 13.75 -7.44 -5.67
C VAL A 110 13.16 -6.19 -6.33
N ARG A 111 12.25 -5.48 -5.64
CA ARG A 111 11.65 -4.21 -6.06
C ARG A 111 12.04 -3.03 -5.17
N GLY A 112 12.58 -3.33 -3.99
CA GLY A 112 12.98 -2.31 -3.04
C GLY A 112 13.52 -2.93 -1.75
N GLN A 113 13.98 -2.07 -0.84
CA GLN A 113 14.58 -2.45 0.42
C GLN A 113 14.05 -1.55 1.55
N LEU A 114 13.22 -2.10 2.44
CA LEU A 114 12.58 -1.31 3.50
C LEU A 114 13.52 -0.95 4.66
N LEU A 115 14.59 -1.73 4.87
CA LEU A 115 15.58 -1.42 5.91
C LEU A 115 16.57 -0.34 5.47
N ASP A 116 16.68 -0.08 4.17
CA ASP A 116 17.46 1.02 3.62
C ASP A 116 16.59 2.28 3.60
N SER A 117 17.04 3.37 4.23
CA SER A 117 16.21 4.57 4.39
C SER A 117 15.88 5.23 3.06
N ALA A 118 16.87 5.38 2.17
CA ALA A 118 16.67 6.01 0.87
C ALA A 118 15.69 5.21 0.00
N SER A 119 15.86 3.88 -0.06
CA SER A 119 14.92 3.01 -0.77
C SER A 119 13.53 3.04 -0.13
N ARG A 120 13.42 3.02 1.20
CA ARG A 120 12.13 3.09 1.90
C ARG A 120 11.40 4.40 1.61
N GLU A 121 12.07 5.54 1.74
CA GLU A 121 11.50 6.86 1.46
C GLU A 121 11.02 6.94 0.00
N HIS A 122 11.86 6.50 -0.95
CA HIS A 122 11.47 6.43 -2.35
C HIS A 122 10.21 5.58 -2.59
N ILE A 123 10.10 4.44 -1.90
CA ILE A 123 8.93 3.56 -1.98
C ILE A 123 7.70 4.24 -1.38
N LEU A 124 7.80 4.84 -0.20
CA LEU A 124 6.66 5.46 0.47
C LEU A 124 6.14 6.70 -0.28
N GLU A 125 7.02 7.43 -0.97
CA GLU A 125 6.63 8.58 -1.80
C GLU A 125 5.97 8.20 -3.12
N ARG A 126 6.31 7.02 -3.68
CA ARG A 126 5.90 6.63 -5.04
C ARG A 126 4.99 5.41 -5.07
N CYS A 127 4.74 4.77 -3.95
CA CYS A 127 3.83 3.64 -3.92
C CYS A 127 2.45 4.10 -4.34
N ASP A 128 1.81 3.25 -5.13
CA ASP A 128 0.44 3.43 -5.55
C ASP A 128 -0.37 2.21 -5.16
N TRP A 129 -1.65 2.44 -4.81
CA TRP A 129 -2.55 1.38 -4.36
C TRP A 129 -2.71 0.24 -5.38
N ALA A 130 -2.47 0.52 -6.67
CA ALA A 130 -2.57 -0.42 -7.78
C ALA A 130 -1.27 -1.22 -8.06
N GLY A 131 -0.16 -0.94 -7.36
CA GLY A 131 1.09 -1.68 -7.45
C GLY A 131 1.97 -1.36 -8.67
N GLY A 132 1.75 -0.24 -9.34
CA GLY A 132 2.58 0.26 -10.44
C GLY A 132 4.05 0.43 -10.06
N TYR A 133 4.34 0.89 -8.85
CA TYR A 133 5.70 1.03 -8.30
C TYR A 133 6.48 -0.29 -8.15
N LEU A 134 5.80 -1.44 -8.24
CA LEU A 134 6.42 -2.77 -8.19
C LEU A 134 6.86 -3.30 -9.56
N TYR A 135 6.71 -2.51 -10.63
CA TYR A 135 7.22 -2.87 -11.95
C TYR A 135 8.65 -2.36 -12.12
N MET A 136 9.50 -3.19 -12.73
CA MET A 136 10.85 -2.77 -13.11
C MET A 136 10.73 -1.83 -14.31
N ARG A 137 11.48 -0.73 -14.28
CA ARG A 137 11.59 0.23 -15.37
C ARG A 137 12.93 0.06 -16.07
#